data_AF-A0A354WMQ5-F1
#
_entry.id   AF-A0A354WMQ5-F1
#
_cell.length_a   1.000
_cell.length_b   1.000
_cell.length_c   1.000
_cell.angle_alpha   90.00
_cell.angle_beta   90.00
_cell.angle_gamma   90.00
#
_symmetry.space_group_name_H-M   'P 1'
#
loop_
_entity.id
_entity.type
_entity.pdbx_description
1 polymer ?
#
loop_
_entity_poly.entity_id
_entity_poly.type
_entity_poly.pdbx_seq_one_letter_code
_entity_poly.pdbx_strand_id
1 'polypeptide(L)'
;DEPASCFGELMAQLLVYREDMWAKDLGQMGFSLGRFIYLLDAAADYDKDKRKGKYNPYLAMGMEKDEKRWEEYLVLAMGRCAENYEKLPLVQDKALLDNILYSGVWVNCRGKRKEEAANDG
;
A
#
# COMPACT_ATOMS: atom_id res chain seq x y z
N ASP A 1 9.26 -10.63 1.13
CA ASP A 1 8.15 -10.48 0.16
C ASP A 1 6.95 -11.40 0.33
N GLU A 2 7.06 -12.54 1.00
CA GLU A 2 5.95 -13.51 1.12
C GLU A 2 4.74 -12.98 1.92
N PRO A 3 4.89 -12.29 3.08
CA PRO A 3 3.73 -11.78 3.83
C PRO A 3 2.96 -10.66 3.12
N ALA A 4 3.69 -9.76 2.45
CA ALA A 4 3.08 -8.70 1.64
C ALA A 4 2.30 -9.29 0.46
N SER A 5 2.82 -10.36 -0.16
CA SER A 5 2.14 -11.05 -1.27
C SER A 5 0.89 -11.78 -0.79
N CYS A 6 0.96 -12.46 0.36
CA CYS A 6 -0.21 -13.11 0.98
C CYS A 6 -1.32 -12.10 1.33
N PHE A 7 -0.97 -10.95 1.91
CA PHE A 7 -1.94 -9.90 2.17
C PHE A 7 -2.49 -9.28 0.88
N GLY A 8 -1.66 -9.15 -0.15
CA GLY A 8 -2.10 -8.78 -1.49
C GLY A 8 -3.12 -9.76 -2.06
N GLU A 9 -2.87 -11.08 -1.98
CA GLU A 9 -3.80 -12.11 -2.45
C GLU A 9 -5.15 -12.05 -1.73
N LEU A 10 -5.13 -11.86 -0.40
CA LEU A 10 -6.35 -11.65 0.38
C LEU A 10 -7.13 -10.42 -0.12
N MET A 11 -6.45 -9.30 -0.33
CA MET A 11 -7.08 -8.08 -0.85
C MET A 11 -7.60 -8.25 -2.27
N ALA A 12 -6.92 -9.02 -3.12
CA ALA A 12 -7.39 -9.36 -4.46
C ALA A 12 -8.74 -10.09 -4.40
N GLN A 13 -8.87 -11.10 -3.53
CA GLN A 13 -10.13 -11.83 -3.37
C GLN A 13 -11.26 -10.96 -2.81
N LEU A 14 -10.95 -10.01 -1.92
CA LEU A 14 -11.94 -9.08 -1.38
C LEU A 14 -12.46 -8.09 -2.44
N LEU A 15 -11.60 -7.65 -3.37
CA LEU A 15 -11.98 -6.70 -4.40
C LEU A 15 -12.69 -7.34 -5.61
N VAL A 16 -12.45 -8.62 -5.87
CA VAL A 16 -13.19 -9.36 -6.90
C VAL A 16 -14.57 -9.74 -6.37
N TYR A 17 -15.53 -8.82 -6.54
CA TYR A 17 -16.92 -9.07 -6.18
C TYR A 17 -17.60 -10.13 -7.07
N ARG A 18 -17.22 -10.16 -8.36
CA ARG A 18 -17.74 -11.09 -9.36
C ARG A 18 -16.61 -11.58 -10.26
N GLU A 19 -16.63 -12.88 -10.55
CA GLU A 19 -15.76 -13.49 -11.56
C GLU A 19 -16.26 -13.18 -12.98
N ASP A 20 -16.09 -11.93 -13.42
CA ASP A 20 -16.39 -11.48 -14.78
C ASP A 20 -15.11 -11.00 -15.50
N MET A 21 -15.29 -10.32 -16.64
CA MET A 21 -14.17 -9.82 -17.44
C MET A 21 -13.24 -8.86 -16.70
N TRP A 22 -13.69 -8.26 -15.59
CA TRP A 22 -12.91 -7.34 -14.76
C TRP A 22 -12.21 -8.02 -13.59
N ALA A 23 -12.53 -9.28 -13.30
CA ALA A 23 -11.99 -10.01 -12.15
C ALA A 23 -10.45 -10.00 -12.13
N LYS A 24 -9.83 -10.10 -13.32
CA LYS A 24 -8.38 -10.05 -13.44
C LYS A 24 -7.83 -8.69 -13.04
N ASP A 25 -8.36 -7.60 -13.60
CA ASP A 25 -7.87 -6.25 -13.33
C ASP A 25 -8.19 -5.80 -11.89
N LEU A 26 -9.38 -6.12 -11.38
CA LEU A 26 -9.76 -5.92 -9.98
C LEU A 26 -8.86 -6.70 -9.02
N GLY A 27 -8.57 -7.96 -9.34
CA GLY A 27 -7.67 -8.79 -8.54
C GLY A 27 -6.26 -8.21 -8.51
N GLN A 28 -5.71 -7.77 -9.65
CA GLN A 28 -4.38 -7.15 -9.70
C GLN A 28 -4.33 -5.78 -9.02
N MET A 29 -5.40 -4.99 -9.15
CA MET A 29 -5.57 -3.74 -8.40
C MET A 29 -5.56 -4.00 -6.90
N GLY A 30 -6.37 -4.95 -6.41
CA GLY A 30 -6.43 -5.34 -4.99
C GLY A 30 -5.14 -5.92 -4.46
N PHE A 31 -4.46 -6.76 -5.24
CA PHE A 31 -3.15 -7.29 -4.88
C PHE A 31 -2.12 -6.17 -4.66
N SER A 32 -2.04 -5.24 -5.61
CA SER A 32 -1.08 -4.14 -5.55
C SER A 32 -1.41 -3.15 -4.43
N LEU A 33 -2.70 -2.85 -4.24
CA LEU A 33 -3.18 -2.01 -3.13
C LEU A 33 -2.91 -2.65 -1.77
N GLY A 34 -3.16 -3.96 -1.63
CA GLY A 34 -2.87 -4.69 -0.41
C GLY A 34 -1.39 -4.62 -0.05
N ARG A 35 -0.51 -4.89 -1.02
CA ARG A 35 0.95 -4.74 -0.84
C ARG A 35 1.33 -3.33 -0.40
N PHE A 36 0.74 -2.31 -1.02
CA PHE A 36 0.97 -0.92 -0.63
C PHE A 36 0.59 -0.67 0.83
N ILE A 37 -0.62 -1.08 1.25
CA ILE A 37 -1.11 -0.88 2.62
C ILE A 37 -0.20 -1.59 3.63
N TYR A 38 0.17 -2.85 3.34
CA TYR A 38 1.04 -3.63 4.21
C TYR A 38 2.42 -3.00 4.39
N LEU A 39 3.02 -2.54 3.29
CA LEU A 39 4.32 -1.86 3.32
C LEU A 39 4.25 -0.51 4.02
N LEU A 40 3.16 0.24 3.82
CA LEU A 40 2.96 1.53 4.48
C LEU A 40 2.85 1.37 6.00
N ASP A 41 2.08 0.38 6.45
CA ASP A 41 1.92 0.06 7.87
C ASP A 41 3.26 -0.35 8.49
N ALA A 42 4.00 -1.23 7.81
CA ALA A 42 5.34 -1.62 8.22
C ALA A 42 6.34 -0.46 8.28
N ALA A 43 6.21 0.54 7.41
CA ALA A 43 7.07 1.72 7.43
C ALA A 43 6.75 2.62 8.63
N ALA A 44 5.47 2.79 8.97
CA ALA A 44 5.02 3.56 10.12
C ALA A 44 5.40 2.88 11.45
N ASP A 45 5.20 1.57 11.55
CA ASP A 45 5.45 0.81 12.78
C ASP A 45 6.92 0.35 12.94
N TYR A 46 7.83 0.71 12.03
CA TYR A 46 9.21 0.19 11.98
C TYR A 46 9.97 0.29 13.30
N ASP A 47 10.03 1.48 13.91
CA ASP A 47 10.81 1.68 15.15
C ASP A 47 10.20 0.92 16.33
N LYS A 48 8.86 0.86 16.38
CA LYS A 48 8.10 0.13 17.39
C LYS A 48 8.27 -1.38 17.25
N ASP A 49 8.25 -1.91 16.02
CA ASP A 49 8.47 -3.32 15.74
C ASP A 49 9.91 -3.75 16.03
N LYS A 50 10.89 -2.92 15.65
CA LYS A 50 12.30 -3.13 15.96
C LYS A 50 12.53 -3.22 17.47
N ARG A 51 11.96 -2.29 18.25
CA ARG A 51 12.08 -2.29 19.73
C ARG A 51 11.40 -3.50 20.36
N LYS A 52 10.25 -3.95 19.82
CA LYS A 52 9.47 -5.07 20.36
C LYS A 52 9.88 -6.44 19.82
N GLY A 53 10.85 -6.51 18.91
CA GLY A 53 11.26 -7.74 18.23
C GLY A 53 10.15 -8.38 17.40
N LYS A 54 9.21 -7.57 16.89
CA LYS A 54 8.12 -8.03 16.04
C LYS A 54 8.60 -8.17 14.59
N TYR A 55 7.92 -9.02 13.83
CA TYR A 55 8.18 -9.14 12.41
C TYR A 55 7.82 -7.83 11.70
N ASN A 56 8.77 -7.31 10.93
CA ASN A 56 8.57 -6.20 10.03
C ASN A 56 9.28 -6.51 8.70
N PRO A 57 8.63 -6.34 7.54
CA PRO A 57 9.21 -6.69 6.25
C PRO A 57 10.52 -5.95 5.94
N TYR A 58 10.67 -4.69 6.37
CA TYR A 58 11.90 -3.94 6.17
C TYR A 58 13.05 -4.48 7.02
N LEU A 59 12.78 -4.84 8.29
CA LEU A 59 13.76 -5.51 9.15
C LEU A 59 14.16 -6.88 8.59
N ALA A 60 13.19 -7.65 8.11
CA ALA A 60 13.42 -8.98 7.54
C ALA A 60 14.25 -8.95 6.25
N MET A 61 14.18 -7.85 5.49
CA MET A 61 15.04 -7.60 4.32
C MET A 61 16.44 -7.10 4.70
N GLY A 62 16.76 -7.00 6.00
CA GLY A 62 18.03 -6.44 6.48
C GLY A 62 18.17 -4.95 6.16
N MET A 63 17.06 -4.26 5.92
CA MET A 63 17.09 -2.84 5.60
C MET A 63 17.18 -2.03 6.88
N GLU A 64 18.09 -1.07 6.90
CA GLU A 64 18.05 0.00 7.87
C GLU A 64 16.92 0.99 7.54
N LYS A 65 16.68 1.95 8.44
CA LYS A 65 15.65 2.97 8.24
C LYS A 65 16.08 3.88 7.09
N ASP A 66 15.50 3.65 5.91
CA ASP A 66 15.75 4.40 4.68
C ASP A 66 14.41 4.78 4.04
N GLU A 67 13.92 5.95 4.44
CA GLU A 67 12.61 6.44 4.03
C GLU A 67 12.49 6.63 2.52
N LYS A 68 13.58 7.04 1.84
CA LYS A 68 13.56 7.24 0.39
C LYS A 68 13.38 5.92 -0.33
N ARG A 69 14.14 4.91 0.08
CA ARG A 69 14.05 3.58 -0.52
C ARG A 69 12.72 2.90 -0.22
N TRP A 70 12.14 3.14 0.96
CA TRP A 70 10.79 2.66 1.27
C TRP A 70 9.72 3.36 0.43
N GLU A 71 9.87 4.67 0.20
CA GLU A 71 9.00 5.43 -0.69
C GLU A 71 9.05 4.88 -2.12
N GLU A 72 10.21 4.47 -2.64
CA GLU A 72 10.32 3.81 -3.96
C GLU A 72 9.46 2.54 -4.04
N TYR A 73 9.50 1.68 -3.01
CA TYR A 73 8.66 0.47 -2.99
C TYR A 73 7.16 0.80 -2.93
N LEU A 74 6.79 1.83 -2.17
CA LEU A 74 5.41 2.30 -2.08
C LEU A 74 4.93 2.88 -3.43
N VAL A 75 5.76 3.68 -4.10
CA VAL A 75 5.48 4.21 -5.45
C VAL A 75 5.29 3.06 -6.44
N LEU A 76 6.15 2.04 -6.41
CA LEU A 76 6.04 0.88 -7.30
C LEU A 76 4.74 0.10 -7.07
N ALA A 77 4.35 -0.14 -5.81
CA ALA A 77 3.11 -0.83 -5.49
C ALA A 77 1.88 -0.01 -5.92
N MET A 78 1.89 1.30 -5.66
CA MET A 78 0.79 2.18 -6.04
C MET A 78 0.71 2.39 -7.55
N GLY A 79 1.84 2.45 -8.26
CA GLY A 79 1.87 2.53 -9.72
C GLY A 79 1.20 1.33 -10.39
N ARG A 80 1.43 0.12 -9.88
CA ARG A 80 0.74 -1.10 -10.34
C ARG A 80 -0.75 -1.10 -10.00
N CYS A 81 -1.11 -0.55 -8.83
CA CYS A 81 -2.52 -0.37 -8.48
C CYS A 81 -3.22 0.58 -9.48
N ALA A 82 -2.62 1.73 -9.76
CA ALA A 82 -3.13 2.72 -10.69
C ALA A 82 -3.23 2.17 -12.12
N GLU A 83 -2.23 1.44 -12.59
CA GLU A 83 -2.24 0.82 -13.93
C GLU A 83 -3.45 -0.10 -14.14
N ASN A 84 -3.83 -0.88 -13.13
CA ASN A 84 -4.98 -1.77 -13.23
C ASN A 84 -6.30 -1.03 -13.01
N TYR A 85 -6.31 -0.01 -12.15
CA TYR A 85 -7.46 0.87 -11.96
C TYR A 85 -7.88 1.57 -13.26
N GLU A 86 -6.92 2.10 -14.05
CA GLU A 86 -7.22 2.80 -15.31
C GLU A 86 -7.81 1.88 -16.40
N LYS A 87 -7.71 0.56 -16.26
CA LYS A 87 -8.34 -0.40 -17.19
C LYS A 87 -9.83 -0.60 -16.90
N LEU A 88 -10.30 -0.22 -15.71
CA LEU A 88 -11.69 -0.39 -15.29
C LEU A 88 -12.58 0.72 -15.86
N PRO A 89 -13.77 0.40 -16.39
CA PRO A 89 -14.66 1.38 -17.03
C PRO A 89 -15.48 2.14 -15.97
N LEU A 90 -14.81 2.89 -15.10
CA LEU A 90 -15.45 3.64 -14.04
C LEU A 90 -16.20 4.86 -14.60
N VAL A 91 -17.51 4.87 -14.40
CA VAL A 91 -18.40 5.97 -14.80
C VAL A 91 -18.80 6.81 -13.59
N GLN A 92 -19.09 6.17 -12.45
CA GLN A 92 -19.52 6.83 -11.23
C GLN A 92 -18.32 7.11 -10.31
N ASP A 93 -18.32 8.29 -9.67
CA ASP A 93 -17.35 8.68 -8.63
C ASP A 93 -15.86 8.56 -9.03
N LYS A 94 -15.55 8.52 -10.34
CA LYS A 94 -14.17 8.43 -10.84
C LYS A 94 -13.28 9.53 -10.27
N ALA A 95 -13.75 10.77 -10.24
CA ALA A 95 -12.99 11.88 -9.70
C ALA A 95 -12.66 11.71 -8.20
N LEU A 96 -13.55 11.09 -7.42
CA LEU A 96 -13.30 10.79 -6.01
C LEU A 96 -12.22 9.70 -5.87
N LEU A 97 -12.31 8.63 -6.66
CA LEU A 97 -11.31 7.56 -6.65
C LEU A 97 -9.95 8.02 -7.16
N ASP A 98 -9.92 8.86 -8.21
CA ASP A 98 -8.72 9.52 -8.71
C ASP A 98 -8.09 10.38 -7.60
N ASN A 99 -8.90 11.15 -6.88
CA ASN A 99 -8.40 11.95 -5.75
C ASN A 99 -7.83 11.08 -4.64
N ILE A 100 -8.43 9.93 -4.33
CA ILE A 100 -7.90 9.01 -3.32
C ILE A 100 -6.56 8.43 -3.77
N LEU A 101 -6.50 7.84 -4.97
CA LEU A 101 -5.31 7.15 -5.49
C LEU A 101 -4.13 8.10 -5.75
N TYR A 102 -4.39 9.26 -6.35
CA TYR A 102 -3.33 10.16 -6.82
C TYR A 102 -2.96 11.26 -5.82
N SER A 103 -3.87 11.65 -4.91
CA SER A 103 -3.61 12.75 -3.98
C SER A 103 -3.75 12.35 -2.51
N GLY A 104 -4.82 11.64 -2.14
CA GLY A 104 -5.16 11.35 -0.75
C GLY A 104 -4.18 10.41 -0.06
N VAL A 105 -3.75 9.35 -0.74
CA VAL A 105 -2.79 8.38 -0.21
C VAL A 105 -1.43 9.04 0.12
N TRP A 106 -0.97 9.96 -0.71
CA TRP A 106 0.33 10.64 -0.53
C TRP A 106 0.29 11.71 0.57
N VAL A 107 -0.86 12.36 0.77
CA VAL A 107 -1.05 13.34 1.86
C VAL A 107 -1.01 12.64 3.22
N ASN A 108 -1.64 11.47 3.36
CA ASN A 108 -1.65 10.74 4.63
C ASN A 108 -0.29 10.09 4.96
N CYS A 109 0.42 9.57 3.94
CA CYS A 109 1.83 9.14 4.08
C CYS A 109 2.71 10.27 4.66
N ARG A 110 2.46 11.52 4.27
CA ARG A 110 3.21 12.70 4.76
C ARG A 110 2.68 13.21 6.11
N GLY A 111 1.38 13.04 6.39
CA GLY A 111 0.70 13.51 7.59
C GLY A 111 1.01 12.67 8.83
N LYS A 112 0.89 11.34 8.75
CA LYS A 112 1.24 10.44 9.87
C LYS A 112 2.69 10.58 10.32
N ARG A 113 3.60 10.81 9.37
CA ARG A 113 5.01 11.13 9.64
C ARG A 113 5.21 12.40 10.48
N LYS A 114 4.31 13.38 10.38
CA LYS A 114 4.39 14.62 11.20
C LYS A 114 3.84 14.43 12.61
N GLU A 115 2.81 13.61 12.77
CA GLU A 115 2.24 13.31 14.10
C GLU A 115 3.15 12.41 14.92
N GLU A 116 3.80 11.41 14.31
CA GLU A 116 4.76 10.53 15.00
C GLU A 116 6.06 11.26 15.36
N ALA A 117 6.59 12.13 14.49
CA ALA A 117 7.75 12.97 14.81
C ALA A 117 7.48 14.03 15.90
N ALA A 118 6.22 14.44 16.09
CA ALA A 118 5.83 15.35 17.15
C ALA A 118 5.59 14.66 18.50
N ASN A 119 5.39 13.33 18.51
CA ASN A 119 5.10 12.56 19.72
C ASN A 119 6.34 11.84 20.30
N ASP A 120 7.45 11.82 19.56
CA ASP A 120 8.76 11.30 19.97
C ASP A 120 9.75 12.43 20.40
N GLY A 121 9.25 13.67 20.58
CA GLY A 121 10.01 14.85 21.00
C GLY A 121 9.85 15.24 22.46
#